data_AF-A0A1J5GPM2-F1
#
_entry.id   AF-A0A1J5GPM2-F1
#
_cell.length_a   1.000
_cell.length_b   1.000
_cell.length_c   1.000
_cell.angle_alpha   90.00
_cell.angle_beta   90.00
_cell.angle_gamma   90.00
#
_symmetry.space_group_name_H-M   'P 1'
#
loop_
_entity.id
_entity.type
_entity.pdbx_description
1 polymer ?
#
loop_
_entity_poly.entity_id
_entity_poly.type
_entity_poly.pdbx_seq_one_letter_code
_entity_poly.pdbx_strand_id
1 'polypeptide(L)'
;MINKDWLPVYRERRSRLIPSQLPGRLKTKEVKKMAKFLVVHPVGKELTAEAATPFAKALKANHTIDAYWIGSRYAREEGKLYCEFDAKDAESIRQVLAKAAKIAGELPTEGIYKIELMINSEDFR
;
A
#
# COMPACT_ATOMS: atom_id res chain seq x y z
N MET A 1 58.05 -5.66 -2.30
CA MET A 1 58.39 -5.64 -3.74
C MET A 1 57.11 -5.67 -4.54
N ILE A 2 56.75 -4.56 -5.20
CA ILE A 2 55.66 -4.48 -6.17
C ILE A 2 56.33 -4.38 -7.53
N ASN A 3 56.01 -5.30 -8.44
CA ASN A 3 56.64 -5.39 -9.75
C ASN A 3 56.16 -4.21 -10.63
N LYS A 4 57.09 -3.36 -11.09
CA LYS A 4 56.78 -2.05 -11.73
C LYS A 4 56.51 -2.14 -13.25
N ASP A 5 56.54 -3.32 -13.83
CA ASP A 5 56.47 -3.52 -15.30
C ASP A 5 55.04 -3.52 -15.90
N TRP A 6 54.00 -3.23 -15.12
CA TRP A 6 52.60 -3.29 -15.59
C TRP A 6 51.90 -1.95 -15.81
N LEU A 7 52.59 -0.83 -15.61
CA LEU A 7 51.95 0.50 -15.65
C LEU A 7 51.76 1.15 -17.03
N PRO A 8 52.46 0.83 -18.14
CA PRO A 8 52.21 1.52 -19.40
C PRO A 8 51.04 0.94 -20.20
N VAL A 9 50.60 -0.29 -19.92
CA VAL A 9 49.52 -0.94 -20.71
C VAL A 9 48.11 -0.47 -20.30
N TYR A 10 47.95 0.11 -19.11
CA TYR A 10 46.63 0.46 -18.57
C TYR A 10 46.15 1.88 -18.92
N ARG A 11 46.98 2.73 -19.53
CA ARG A 11 46.62 4.14 -19.81
C ARG A 11 46.10 4.39 -21.23
N GLU A 12 46.27 3.46 -22.16
CA GLU A 12 45.97 3.68 -23.60
C GLU A 12 44.69 2.97 -24.12
N ARG A 13 43.93 2.28 -23.27
CA ARG A 13 42.70 1.54 -23.68
C ARG A 13 41.37 2.15 -23.20
N ARG A 14 41.37 3.41 -22.75
CA ARG A 14 40.14 4.14 -22.36
C ARG A 14 39.47 4.94 -23.48
N SER A 15 39.96 4.86 -24.71
CA SER A 15 39.46 5.66 -25.85
C SER A 15 38.49 4.92 -26.79
N ARG A 16 38.25 3.61 -26.60
CA ARG A 16 37.32 2.83 -27.45
C ARG A 16 36.45 1.86 -26.66
N LEU A 17 35.69 2.38 -25.70
CA LEU A 17 34.58 1.64 -25.13
C LEU A 17 33.27 2.31 -25.52
N ILE A 18 32.54 1.63 -26.40
CA ILE A 18 31.17 1.94 -26.78
C ILE A 18 30.32 1.87 -25.50
N PRO A 19 29.43 2.85 -25.22
CA PRO A 19 28.66 2.90 -23.96
C PRO A 19 27.70 1.73 -23.69
N SER A 20 27.66 0.69 -24.52
CA SER A 20 26.65 -0.38 -24.48
C SER A 20 27.00 -1.59 -23.59
N GLN A 21 28.13 -1.57 -22.87
CA GLN A 21 28.57 -2.71 -22.05
C GLN A 21 28.79 -2.39 -20.57
N LEU A 22 28.07 -1.40 -20.02
CA LEU A 22 27.98 -1.27 -18.56
C LEU A 22 27.07 -2.38 -18.00
N PRO A 23 27.52 -3.15 -16.99
CA PRO A 23 26.72 -4.19 -16.37
C PRO A 23 25.43 -3.59 -15.79
N GLY A 24 24.33 -4.29 -16.03
CA GLY A 24 22.96 -3.81 -15.90
C GLY A 24 22.70 -2.94 -14.68
N ARG A 25 22.28 -1.70 -14.96
CA ARG A 25 21.51 -0.89 -14.02
C ARG A 25 20.34 -1.76 -13.56
N LEU A 26 20.35 -2.19 -12.30
CA LEU A 26 19.18 -2.76 -11.65
C LEU A 26 18.03 -1.81 -11.96
N LYS A 27 17.07 -2.26 -12.78
CA LYS A 27 15.80 -1.55 -12.90
C LYS A 27 15.27 -1.54 -11.47
N THR A 28 15.30 -0.37 -10.82
CA THR A 28 14.54 -0.13 -9.61
C THR A 28 13.15 -0.66 -9.92
N LYS A 29 12.76 -1.76 -9.27
CA LYS A 29 11.38 -2.24 -9.36
C LYS A 29 10.54 -1.04 -8.98
N GLU A 30 9.76 -0.56 -9.92
CA GLU A 30 8.72 0.41 -9.64
C GLU A 30 7.85 -0.28 -8.60
N VAL A 31 8.00 0.11 -7.33
CA VAL A 31 7.09 -0.34 -6.28
C VAL A 31 5.80 0.34 -6.66
N LYS A 32 4.93 -0.38 -7.38
CA LYS A 32 3.61 0.08 -7.74
C LYS A 32 2.91 0.40 -6.42
N LYS A 33 2.88 1.68 -6.03
CA LYS A 33 2.11 2.11 -4.86
C LYS A 33 0.67 1.66 -5.14
N MET A 34 0.13 0.88 -4.21
CA MET A 34 -1.23 0.39 -4.32
C MET A 34 -2.18 1.59 -4.37
N ALA A 35 -3.31 1.43 -5.04
CA ALA A 35 -4.31 2.49 -5.07
C ALA A 35 -4.94 2.61 -3.69
N LYS A 36 -5.24 3.86 -3.32
CA LYS A 36 -5.92 4.19 -2.07
C LYS A 36 -7.42 4.07 -2.27
N PHE A 37 -8.11 3.49 -1.32
CA PHE A 37 -9.56 3.35 -1.32
C PHE A 37 -10.15 3.80 0.02
N LEU A 38 -11.33 4.42 -0.07
CA LEU A 38 -12.18 4.74 1.06
C LEU A 38 -13.39 3.82 1.04
N VAL A 39 -13.56 3.03 2.09
CA VAL A 39 -14.77 2.22 2.32
C VAL A 39 -15.64 2.94 3.33
N VAL A 40 -16.94 3.02 3.04
CA VAL A 40 -17.91 3.70 3.90
C VAL A 40 -18.90 2.69 4.45
N HIS A 41 -18.97 2.60 5.78
CA HIS A 41 -19.91 1.74 6.49
C HIS A 41 -20.93 2.59 7.27
N PRO A 42 -22.24 2.55 6.94
CA PRO A 42 -23.26 3.25 7.70
C PRO A 42 -23.62 2.44 8.96
N VAL A 43 -22.96 2.75 10.07
CA VAL A 43 -23.02 2.01 11.34
C VAL A 43 -23.94 2.63 12.38
N GLY A 44 -24.53 3.80 12.09
CA GLY A 44 -25.37 4.55 13.03
C GLY A 44 -24.56 5.32 14.08
N LYS A 45 -25.25 5.93 15.05
CA LYS A 45 -24.63 6.85 16.04
C LYS A 45 -24.07 6.17 17.30
N GLU A 46 -24.27 4.86 17.44
CA GLU A 46 -23.98 4.11 18.66
C GLU A 46 -22.81 3.12 18.50
N LEU A 47 -21.94 3.32 17.48
CA LEU A 47 -20.75 2.47 17.32
C LEU A 47 -19.74 2.76 18.44
N THR A 48 -19.39 1.72 19.21
CA THR A 48 -18.32 1.75 20.21
C THR A 48 -17.07 1.01 19.72
N ALA A 49 -15.90 1.35 20.28
CA ALA A 49 -14.65 0.67 19.94
C ALA A 49 -14.71 -0.82 20.27
N GLU A 50 -15.35 -1.21 21.38
CA GLU A 50 -15.52 -2.60 21.79
C GLU A 50 -16.36 -3.38 20.78
N ALA A 51 -17.46 -2.79 20.29
CA ALA A 51 -18.30 -3.40 19.26
C ALA A 51 -17.59 -3.52 17.91
N ALA A 52 -16.74 -2.55 17.55
CA ALA A 52 -15.98 -2.58 16.30
C ALA A 52 -14.73 -3.49 16.36
N THR A 53 -14.21 -3.78 17.55
CA THR A 53 -12.93 -4.49 17.76
C THR A 53 -12.90 -5.89 17.14
N PRO A 54 -13.93 -6.75 17.30
CA PRO A 54 -13.96 -8.07 16.68
C PRO A 54 -13.82 -7.99 15.15
N PHE A 55 -14.54 -7.06 14.51
CA PHE A 55 -14.48 -6.87 13.07
C PHE A 55 -13.11 -6.32 12.64
N ALA A 56 -12.56 -5.34 13.37
CA ALA A 56 -11.23 -4.80 13.09
C ALA A 56 -10.13 -5.86 13.20
N LYS A 57 -10.21 -6.76 14.19
CA LYS A 57 -9.29 -7.91 14.34
C LYS A 57 -9.43 -8.89 13.17
N ALA A 58 -10.67 -9.23 12.80
CA ALA A 58 -10.93 -10.13 11.68
C ALA A 58 -10.44 -9.53 10.35
N LEU A 59 -10.65 -8.23 10.12
CA LEU A 59 -10.10 -7.50 8.99
C LEU A 59 -8.57 -7.60 8.96
N LYS A 60 -7.90 -7.24 10.06
CA LYS A 60 -6.44 -7.25 10.16
C LYS A 60 -5.84 -8.63 9.87
N ALA A 61 -6.46 -9.69 10.39
CA ALA A 61 -6.03 -11.07 10.18
C ALA A 61 -6.20 -11.54 8.72
N ASN A 62 -7.09 -10.90 7.95
CA ASN A 62 -7.39 -11.25 6.56
C ASN A 62 -6.74 -10.32 5.53
N HIS A 63 -5.78 -9.49 5.94
CA HIS A 63 -4.98 -8.71 4.98
C HIS A 63 -4.32 -9.61 3.94
N THR A 64 -4.18 -9.08 2.74
CA THR A 64 -3.49 -9.75 1.64
C THR A 64 -2.49 -8.79 1.00
N ILE A 65 -1.69 -9.31 0.07
CA ILE A 65 -0.81 -8.47 -0.77
C ILE A 65 -1.61 -7.53 -1.69
N ASP A 66 -2.88 -7.86 -1.96
CA ASP A 66 -3.75 -7.13 -2.89
C ASP A 66 -4.75 -6.21 -2.19
N ALA A 67 -4.89 -6.31 -0.86
CA ALA A 67 -5.75 -5.44 -0.05
C ALA A 67 -5.29 -5.41 1.41
N TYR A 68 -4.99 -4.22 1.90
CA TYR A 68 -4.46 -3.93 3.22
C TYR A 68 -5.24 -2.78 3.86
N TRP A 69 -5.81 -3.01 5.05
CA TRP A 69 -6.49 -1.96 5.81
C TRP A 69 -5.50 -1.12 6.60
N ILE A 70 -5.58 0.20 6.44
CA ILE A 70 -4.67 1.17 7.06
C ILE A 70 -5.22 1.62 8.42
N GLY A 71 -6.52 1.87 8.48
CA GLY A 71 -7.19 2.30 9.69
C GLY A 71 -8.60 2.80 9.41
N SER A 72 -9.30 3.16 10.48
CA SER A 72 -10.67 3.66 10.40
C SER A 72 -10.86 4.96 11.16
N ARG A 73 -11.85 5.75 10.75
CA ARG A 73 -12.30 6.98 11.40
C ARG A 73 -13.82 6.94 11.49
N TYR A 74 -14.36 7.12 12.68
CA TYR A 74 -15.79 7.11 12.93
C TYR A 74 -16.30 8.54 13.07
N ALA A 75 -17.24 8.93 12.22
CA ALA A 75 -17.95 10.20 12.29
C ALA A 75 -19.34 9.96 12.90
N ARG A 76 -19.47 10.16 14.21
CA ARG A 76 -20.72 9.89 14.96
C ARG A 76 -21.91 10.66 14.41
N GLU A 77 -21.72 11.93 14.04
CA GLU A 77 -22.84 12.75 13.56
C GLU A 77 -23.44 12.26 12.24
N GLU A 78 -22.59 11.74 11.35
CA GLU A 78 -23.03 11.12 10.10
C GLU A 78 -23.46 9.66 10.30
N GLY A 79 -23.10 9.05 11.43
CA GLY A 79 -23.28 7.63 11.69
C GLY A 79 -22.46 6.73 10.75
N LYS A 80 -21.31 7.23 10.28
CA LYS A 80 -20.48 6.57 9.26
C LYS A 80 -19.10 6.22 9.81
N LEU A 81 -18.66 5.00 9.50
CA LEU A 81 -17.30 4.53 9.71
C LEU A 81 -16.58 4.52 8.36
N TYR A 82 -15.52 5.31 8.28
CA TYR A 82 -14.66 5.45 7.12
C TYR A 82 -13.43 4.56 7.29
N CYS A 83 -13.20 3.62 6.38
CA CYS A 83 -12.03 2.73 6.42
C CYS A 83 -11.13 2.99 5.21
N GLU A 84 -9.86 3.26 5.48
CA GLU A 84 -8.87 3.48 4.42
C GLU A 84 -8.15 2.15 4.11
N PHE A 85 -8.02 1.87 2.81
CA PHE A 85 -7.35 0.68 2.30
C PHE A 85 -6.29 1.05 1.25
N ASP A 86 -5.18 0.32 1.29
CA ASP A 86 -4.28 0.15 0.16
C ASP A 86 -4.69 -1.12 -0.57
N ALA A 87 -5.11 -1.02 -1.83
CA ALA A 87 -5.53 -2.19 -2.59
C ALA A 87 -5.20 -2.10 -4.08
N LYS A 88 -5.23 -3.26 -4.73
CA LYS A 88 -5.06 -3.38 -6.18
C LYS A 88 -6.31 -2.90 -6.90
N ASP A 89 -7.47 -3.33 -6.42
CA ASP A 89 -8.79 -3.01 -6.93
C ASP A 89 -9.85 -3.14 -5.82
N ALA A 90 -11.06 -2.64 -6.07
CA ALA A 90 -12.16 -2.69 -5.11
C ALA A 90 -12.62 -4.13 -4.81
N GLU A 91 -12.46 -5.07 -5.75
CA GLU A 91 -12.84 -6.47 -5.57
C GLU A 91 -11.96 -7.15 -4.51
N SER A 92 -10.67 -6.86 -4.51
CA SER A 92 -9.72 -7.34 -3.50
C SER A 92 -10.17 -6.93 -2.09
N ILE A 93 -10.69 -5.70 -1.93
CA ILE A 93 -11.25 -5.21 -0.66
C ILE A 93 -12.54 -5.97 -0.29
N ARG A 94 -13.46 -6.19 -1.26
CA ARG A 94 -14.70 -6.95 -1.02
C ARG A 94 -14.41 -8.35 -0.49
N GLN A 95 -13.38 -9.02 -1.02
CA GLN A 95 -12.99 -10.35 -0.55
C GLN A 95 -12.48 -10.33 0.89
N VAL A 96 -11.69 -9.33 1.27
CA VAL A 96 -11.21 -9.17 2.66
C VAL A 96 -12.38 -8.89 3.60
N LEU A 97 -13.29 -7.99 3.21
CA LEU A 97 -14.51 -7.68 3.98
C LEU A 97 -15.40 -8.91 4.15
N ALA A 98 -15.62 -9.69 3.08
CA ALA A 98 -16.44 -10.90 3.13
C ALA A 98 -15.84 -11.97 4.06
N LYS A 99 -14.50 -12.10 4.11
CA LYS A 99 -13.83 -13.00 5.07
C LYS A 99 -13.99 -12.51 6.51
N ALA A 100 -13.82 -11.21 6.74
CA ALA A 100 -14.01 -10.63 8.07
C ALA A 100 -15.47 -10.79 8.55
N ALA A 101 -16.44 -10.60 7.65
CA ALA A 101 -17.87 -10.72 7.94
C ALA A 101 -18.26 -12.13 8.41
N LYS A 102 -17.66 -13.18 7.83
CA LYS A 102 -17.87 -14.57 8.24
C LYS A 102 -17.39 -14.87 9.67
N ILE A 103 -16.45 -14.07 10.20
CA ILE A 103 -15.83 -14.30 11.52
C ILE A 103 -16.50 -13.44 12.58
N ALA A 104 -16.76 -12.16 12.27
CA ALA A 104 -17.14 -11.15 13.26
C ALA A 104 -18.52 -10.52 13.03
N GLY A 105 -19.29 -11.03 12.05
CA GLY A 105 -20.55 -10.46 11.63
C GLY A 105 -20.40 -9.41 10.52
N GLU A 106 -21.48 -9.13 9.82
CA GLU A 106 -21.48 -8.22 8.68
C GLU A 106 -21.53 -6.75 9.10
N LEU A 107 -20.65 -5.93 8.52
CA LEU A 107 -20.81 -4.47 8.54
C LEU A 107 -21.48 -4.01 7.24
N PRO A 108 -22.54 -3.22 7.32
CA PRO A 108 -23.15 -2.65 6.12
C PRO A 108 -22.09 -1.82 5.38
N THR A 109 -22.07 -1.92 4.05
CA THR A 109 -21.12 -1.17 3.21
C THR A 109 -21.91 -0.36 2.20
N GLU A 110 -21.84 0.96 2.32
CA GLU A 110 -22.46 1.89 1.36
C GLU A 110 -21.70 1.90 0.04
N GLY A 111 -20.36 1.90 0.09
CA GLY A 111 -19.53 1.94 -1.10
C GLY A 111 -18.04 1.77 -0.83
N ILE A 112 -17.31 1.47 -1.90
CA ILE A 112 -15.85 1.38 -1.96
C ILE A 112 -15.40 2.35 -3.05
N TYR A 113 -14.76 3.44 -2.66
CA TYR A 113 -14.41 4.56 -3.53
C TYR A 113 -12.91 4.61 -3.72
N LYS A 114 -12.44 4.65 -4.97
CA LYS A 114 -11.03 4.90 -5.26
C LYS A 114 -10.71 6.37 -5.00
N ILE A 115 -9.65 6.62 -4.24
CA ILE A 115 -9.18 7.98 -3.96
C ILE A 115 -8.22 8.37 -5.09
N GLU A 116 -8.64 9.30 -5.95
CA GLU A 116 -7.81 9.80 -7.06
C GLU A 116 -6.85 10.92 -6.61
N LEU A 117 -7.18 11.62 -5.53
CA LEU A 117 -6.35 12.70 -4.98
C LEU A 117 -6.33 12.61 -3.46
N MET A 118 -5.12 12.56 -2.89
CA MET A 118 -4.87 12.63 -1.45
C MET A 118 -3.79 13.67 -1.22
N ILE A 119 -4.06 14.64 -0.34
CA ILE A 119 -3.11 15.67 0.07
C ILE A 119 -2.77 15.38 1.52
N ASN A 120 -1.52 15.03 1.81
CA ASN A 120 -1.07 14.76 3.17
C ASN A 120 -0.34 15.99 3.73
N SER A 121 -0.64 16.39 4.96
CA SER A 121 0.08 17.50 5.62
C SER A 121 1.58 17.24 5.75
N GLU A 122 1.99 15.97 5.86
CA GLU A 122 3.39 15.57 5.93
C GLU A 122 4.17 15.82 4.62
N ASP A 123 3.49 16.03 3.49
CA ASP A 123 4.15 16.34 2.21
C ASP A 123 4.73 17.77 2.16
N PHE A 124 4.36 18.63 3.12
CA PHE A 124 4.75 20.05 3.18
C PHE A 124 5.72 20.37 4.33
N ARG A 125 6.37 19.36 4.91
CA ARG A 125 7.36 19.50 5.99
C ARG A 125 8.75 19.12 5.50
#